data_AF-A0A536Z9Y4-F1
#
_entry.id   AF-A0A536Z9Y4-F1
#
_cell.length_a   1.000
_cell.length_b   1.000
_cell.length_c   1.000
_cell.angle_alpha   90.00
_cell.angle_beta   90.00
_cell.angle_gamma   90.00
#
_symmetry.space_group_name_H-M   'P 1'
#
loop_
_entity.id
_entity.type
_entity.pdbx_description
1 polymer ?
#
loop_
_entity_poly.entity_id
_entity_poly.type
_entity_poly.pdbx_seq_one_letter_code
_entity_poly.pdbx_strand_id
1 'polypeptide(L)'
;SIFLLSLVLSATMMPVEKLPAASWHTAMGLGFVSAVFDNIPLTALALKQGGYDWGYLAYAVGFGGSMIWFGSSAGVALSNMFPESKSVGRWLYHGWHVILAYVLGFFTLLIVMGWHPNAPHKAGVVPNSPPAETARATLDFAMRKVLKRLDFGSV
;
A
#
# COMPACT_ATOMS: atom_id res chain seq x y z
N SER A 1 1.98 -21.58 -6.38
CA SER A 1 2.38 -21.49 -4.96
C SER A 1 3.77 -20.90 -4.75
N ILE A 2 4.79 -21.26 -5.54
CA ILE A 2 6.16 -20.72 -5.38
C ILE A 2 6.21 -19.18 -5.47
N PHE A 3 5.46 -18.57 -6.41
CA PHE A 3 5.38 -17.10 -6.53
C PHE A 3 4.88 -16.41 -5.25
N LEU A 4 3.73 -16.84 -4.71
CA LEU A 4 3.19 -16.29 -3.47
C LEU A 4 4.11 -16.57 -2.27
N LEU A 5 4.77 -17.73 -2.24
CA LEU A 5 5.76 -18.06 -1.21
C LEU A 5 6.97 -17.13 -1.30
N SER A 6 7.48 -16.81 -2.49
CA SER A 6 8.57 -15.85 -2.68
C SER A 6 8.17 -14.43 -2.28
N LEU A 7 6.96 -13.99 -2.60
CA LEU A 7 6.44 -12.69 -2.15
C LEU A 7 6.33 -12.62 -0.61
N VAL A 8 5.80 -13.67 0.00
CA VAL A 8 5.72 -13.79 1.46
C VAL A 8 7.12 -13.84 2.08
N LEU A 9 8.08 -14.57 1.47
CA LEU A 9 9.45 -14.65 1.97
C LEU A 9 10.17 -13.29 1.88
N SER A 10 10.04 -12.58 0.76
CA SER A 10 10.59 -11.23 0.58
C SER A 10 9.97 -10.23 1.56
N ALA A 11 8.66 -10.33 1.82
CA ALA A 11 7.99 -9.53 2.85
C ALA A 11 8.51 -9.85 4.26
N THR A 12 8.78 -11.13 4.58
CA THR A 12 9.32 -11.53 5.90
C THR A 12 10.78 -11.16 6.11
N MET A 13 11.55 -10.99 5.02
CA MET A 13 12.95 -10.57 5.06
C MET A 13 13.12 -9.05 5.15
N MET A 14 12.04 -8.25 5.06
CA MET A 14 12.09 -6.79 5.15
C MET A 14 12.52 -6.37 6.57
N PRO A 15 13.78 -5.96 6.79
CA PRO A 15 14.35 -5.79 8.13
C PRO A 15 14.09 -4.38 8.69
N VAL A 16 12.98 -3.76 8.30
CA VAL A 16 12.74 -2.33 8.49
C VAL A 16 11.49 -2.12 9.33
N GLU A 17 11.70 -1.93 10.63
CA GLU A 17 10.62 -1.59 11.57
C GLU A 17 10.10 -0.15 11.37
N LYS A 18 10.93 0.73 10.78
CA LYS A 18 10.61 2.14 10.44
C LYS A 18 11.35 2.61 9.18
N LEU A 19 10.65 3.30 8.29
CA LEU A 19 11.26 3.99 7.17
C LEU A 19 12.01 5.24 7.65
N PRO A 20 13.01 5.73 6.89
CA PRO A 20 13.63 7.02 7.15
C PRO A 20 12.60 8.16 7.20
N ALA A 21 12.98 9.32 7.72
CA ALA A 21 12.08 10.47 7.78
C ALA A 21 11.47 10.78 6.39
N ALA A 22 10.17 11.06 6.35
CA ALA A 22 9.45 11.28 5.10
C ALA A 22 10.00 12.52 4.39
N SER A 23 10.54 12.31 3.20
CA SER A 23 11.03 13.35 2.31
C SER A 23 10.98 12.83 0.88
N TRP A 24 11.05 13.73 -0.09
CA TRP A 24 11.11 13.32 -1.50
C TRP A 24 12.34 12.45 -1.80
N HIS A 25 13.47 12.66 -1.12
CA HIS A 25 14.67 11.81 -1.25
C HIS A 25 14.40 10.38 -0.81
N THR A 26 13.75 10.22 0.35
CA THR A 26 13.46 8.89 0.91
C THR A 26 12.35 8.21 0.12
N ALA A 27 11.37 8.95 -0.40
CA ALA A 27 10.38 8.43 -1.35
C ALA A 27 11.02 7.95 -2.67
N MET A 28 11.96 8.71 -3.24
CA MET A 28 12.68 8.29 -4.43
C MET A 28 13.49 7.00 -4.17
N GLY A 29 14.18 6.92 -3.03
CA GLY A 29 14.90 5.73 -2.61
C GLY A 29 13.97 4.52 -2.42
N LEU A 30 12.77 4.73 -1.87
CA LEU A 30 11.78 3.66 -1.68
C LEU A 30 11.38 2.97 -2.98
N GLY A 31 11.35 3.68 -4.12
CA GLY A 31 11.08 3.03 -5.40
C GLY A 31 12.14 2.00 -5.81
N PHE A 32 13.43 2.28 -5.55
CA PHE A 32 14.50 1.30 -5.77
C PHE A 32 14.38 0.11 -4.81
N VAL A 33 14.01 0.37 -3.56
CA VAL A 33 13.76 -0.71 -2.57
C VAL A 33 12.56 -1.56 -3.01
N SER A 34 11.53 -0.96 -3.60
CA SER A 34 10.34 -1.64 -4.13
C SER A 34 10.67 -2.64 -5.23
N ALA A 35 11.72 -2.38 -6.03
CA ALA A 35 12.21 -3.33 -7.02
C ALA A 35 12.57 -4.68 -6.39
N VAL A 36 13.07 -4.70 -5.15
CA VAL A 36 13.59 -5.92 -4.50
C VAL A 36 12.58 -6.55 -3.55
N PHE A 37 11.80 -5.74 -2.83
CA PHE A 37 10.98 -6.20 -1.70
C PHE A 37 9.47 -6.24 -1.95
N ASP A 38 9.00 -5.85 -3.14
CA ASP A 38 7.59 -5.70 -3.51
C ASP A 38 6.91 -4.44 -2.91
N ASN A 39 5.85 -4.02 -3.57
CA ASN A 39 5.15 -2.75 -3.41
C ASN A 39 4.23 -2.80 -2.18
N ILE A 40 3.64 -3.97 -1.92
CA ILE A 40 2.58 -4.16 -0.91
C ILE A 40 3.11 -3.90 0.50
N PRO A 41 4.22 -4.52 0.95
CA PRO A 41 4.69 -4.32 2.31
C PRO A 41 5.29 -2.92 2.52
N LEU A 42 5.96 -2.35 1.51
CA LEU A 42 6.49 -0.98 1.57
C LEU A 42 5.40 0.08 1.68
N THR A 43 4.33 -0.07 0.90
CA THR A 43 3.17 0.83 0.99
C THR A 43 2.52 0.74 2.37
N ALA A 44 2.39 -0.46 2.92
CA ALA A 44 1.85 -0.67 4.27
C ALA A 44 2.73 -0.02 5.37
N LEU A 45 4.05 -0.10 5.25
CA LEU A 45 4.97 0.56 6.20
C LEU A 45 4.89 2.09 6.09
N ALA A 46 4.86 2.63 4.87
CA ALA A 46 4.72 4.06 4.65
C ALA A 46 3.37 4.59 5.16
N LEU A 47 2.28 3.82 4.99
CA LEU A 47 0.97 4.07 5.60
C LEU A 47 1.04 4.09 7.13
N LYS A 48 1.71 3.10 7.73
CA LYS A 48 1.84 2.99 9.19
C LYS A 48 2.65 4.14 9.79
N GLN A 49 3.68 4.60 9.09
CA GLN A 49 4.54 5.70 9.53
C GLN A 49 3.91 7.07 9.30
N GLY A 50 3.21 7.25 8.18
CA GLY A 50 2.65 8.54 7.79
C GLY A 50 3.72 9.56 7.37
N GLY A 51 3.28 10.75 6.95
CA GLY A 51 4.16 11.87 6.57
C GLY A 51 4.68 11.82 5.13
N TYR A 52 4.52 10.71 4.42
CA TYR A 52 4.85 10.62 3.00
C TYR A 52 3.79 11.30 2.13
N ASP A 53 4.21 11.91 1.02
CA ASP A 53 3.29 12.32 -0.03
C ASP A 53 2.79 11.08 -0.78
N TRP A 54 1.47 10.91 -0.87
CA TRP A 54 0.81 9.76 -1.49
C TRP A 54 1.08 9.68 -2.98
N GLY A 55 1.13 10.82 -3.68
CA GLY A 55 1.39 10.85 -5.12
C GLY A 55 2.78 10.33 -5.43
N TYR A 56 3.78 10.81 -4.69
CA TYR A 56 5.16 10.38 -4.84
C TYR A 56 5.37 8.94 -4.36
N LEU A 57 4.73 8.54 -3.26
CA LEU A 57 4.84 7.18 -2.76
C LEU A 57 4.26 6.20 -3.76
N ALA A 58 3.06 6.46 -4.30
CA ALA A 58 2.40 5.61 -5.29
C ALA A 58 3.22 5.52 -6.59
N TYR A 59 3.76 6.64 -7.07
CA TYR A 59 4.68 6.65 -8.21
C TYR A 59 5.95 5.83 -7.90
N ALA A 60 6.56 6.07 -6.73
CA ALA A 60 7.81 5.43 -6.33
C ALA A 60 7.68 3.91 -6.26
N VAL A 61 6.74 3.39 -5.48
CA VAL A 61 6.56 1.94 -5.30
C VAL A 61 5.96 1.27 -6.54
N GLY A 62 5.05 1.96 -7.25
CA GLY A 62 4.41 1.42 -8.45
C GLY A 62 5.38 1.30 -9.62
N PHE A 63 6.05 2.40 -9.97
CA PHE A 63 7.03 2.40 -11.06
C PHE A 63 8.30 1.64 -10.67
N GLY A 64 8.80 1.88 -9.44
CA GLY A 64 10.04 1.28 -8.95
C GLY A 64 10.05 -0.24 -8.93
N GLY A 65 8.91 -0.88 -8.64
CA GLY A 65 8.74 -2.34 -8.70
C GLY A 65 9.04 -2.96 -10.08
N SER A 66 9.03 -2.18 -11.16
CA SER A 66 9.32 -2.66 -12.52
C SER A 66 10.79 -2.67 -12.91
N MET A 67 11.68 -2.09 -12.10
CA MET A 67 13.12 -1.98 -12.42
C MET A 67 13.81 -3.35 -12.52
N ILE A 68 13.30 -4.36 -11.81
CA ILE A 68 13.68 -5.76 -11.97
C ILE A 68 12.43 -6.62 -12.13
N TRP A 69 12.56 -7.78 -12.76
CA TRP A 69 11.43 -8.67 -13.02
C TRP A 69 10.75 -9.19 -11.73
N PHE A 70 11.48 -9.25 -10.61
CA PHE A 70 10.94 -9.78 -9.36
C PHE A 70 10.03 -8.79 -8.61
N GLY A 71 10.29 -7.49 -8.73
CA GLY A 71 9.61 -6.44 -7.95
C GLY A 71 8.16 -6.18 -8.33
N SER A 72 7.61 -6.92 -9.30
CA SER A 72 6.21 -6.81 -9.69
C SER A 72 5.67 -8.15 -10.21
N SER A 73 4.38 -8.38 -9.97
CA SER A 73 3.67 -9.57 -10.51
C SER A 73 3.73 -9.63 -12.05
N ALA A 74 3.68 -8.49 -12.72
CA ALA A 74 3.84 -8.40 -14.18
C ALA A 74 5.25 -8.81 -14.64
N GLY A 75 6.30 -8.39 -13.94
CA GLY A 75 7.66 -8.80 -14.23
C GLY A 75 7.87 -10.30 -14.04
N VAL A 76 7.29 -10.89 -12.99
CA VAL A 76 7.36 -12.34 -12.76
C VAL A 76 6.56 -13.12 -13.80
N ALA A 77 5.42 -12.59 -14.25
CA ALA A 77 4.67 -13.19 -15.35
C ALA A 77 5.50 -13.20 -16.64
N LEU A 78 6.12 -12.07 -17.00
CA LEU A 78 6.99 -11.96 -18.17
C LEU A 78 8.19 -12.91 -18.08
N SER A 79 8.86 -13.00 -16.94
CA SER A 79 10.02 -13.88 -16.78
C SER A 79 9.68 -15.37 -16.86
N ASN A 80 8.43 -15.76 -16.61
CA ASN A 80 7.95 -17.12 -16.83
C ASN A 80 7.66 -17.42 -18.29
N MET A 81 7.20 -16.44 -19.08
CA MET A 81 7.00 -16.62 -20.53
C MET A 81 8.32 -16.54 -21.31
N PHE A 82 9.25 -15.71 -20.85
CA PHE A 82 10.55 -15.46 -21.46
C PHE A 82 11.68 -15.77 -20.45
N PRO A 83 12.14 -17.03 -20.36
CA PRO A 83 13.10 -17.47 -19.36
C PRO A 83 14.42 -16.67 -19.34
N GLU A 84 14.83 -16.11 -20.48
CA GLU A 84 15.97 -15.21 -20.62
C GLU A 84 15.85 -13.95 -19.74
N SER A 85 14.62 -13.54 -19.45
CA SER A 85 14.29 -12.37 -18.61
C SER A 85 14.47 -12.64 -17.11
N LYS A 86 14.68 -13.89 -16.70
CA LYS A 86 14.99 -14.24 -15.29
C LYS A 86 16.38 -13.77 -14.86
N SER A 87 17.27 -13.47 -15.82
CA SER A 87 18.57 -12.88 -15.52
C SER A 87 18.41 -11.39 -15.19
N VAL A 88 18.64 -11.03 -13.92
CA VAL A 88 18.59 -9.62 -13.47
C VAL A 88 19.55 -8.75 -14.28
N GLY A 89 20.76 -9.25 -14.56
CA GLY A 89 21.74 -8.51 -15.39
C GLY A 89 21.23 -8.21 -16.79
N ARG A 90 20.63 -9.20 -17.48
CA ARG A 90 20.03 -8.96 -18.81
C ARG A 90 18.79 -8.07 -18.76
N TRP A 91 17.96 -8.23 -17.73
CA TRP A 91 16.81 -7.36 -17.50
C TRP A 91 17.24 -5.90 -17.37
N LEU A 92 18.27 -5.64 -16.57
CA LEU A 92 18.81 -4.29 -16.39
C LEU A 92 19.52 -3.78 -17.65
N TYR A 93 20.30 -4.63 -18.33
CA TYR A 93 21.02 -4.23 -19.53
C TYR A 93 20.08 -3.83 -20.67
N HIS A 94 19.02 -4.61 -20.92
CA HIS A 94 18.04 -4.29 -21.96
C HIS A 94 16.96 -3.31 -21.49
N GLY A 95 16.63 -3.34 -20.20
CA GLY A 95 15.61 -2.51 -19.55
C GLY A 95 16.14 -1.25 -18.89
N TRP A 96 17.37 -0.82 -19.18
CA TRP A 96 18.01 0.32 -18.52
C TRP A 96 17.17 1.61 -18.59
N HIS A 97 16.40 1.76 -19.67
CA HIS A 97 15.45 2.87 -19.88
C HIS A 97 14.40 2.97 -18.77
N VAL A 98 14.05 1.88 -18.09
CA VAL A 98 13.08 1.88 -16.97
C VAL A 98 13.64 2.69 -15.81
N ILE A 99 14.91 2.48 -15.44
CA ILE A 99 15.55 3.24 -14.36
C ILE A 99 15.64 4.73 -14.75
N LEU A 100 16.01 5.02 -16.00
CA LEU A 100 16.09 6.39 -16.47
C LEU A 100 14.71 7.07 -16.48
N ALA A 101 13.67 6.40 -16.98
CA ALA A 101 12.30 6.89 -16.99
C ALA A 101 11.76 7.10 -15.57
N TYR A 102 12.10 6.22 -14.64
CA TYR A 102 11.76 6.39 -13.23
C TYR A 102 12.29 7.71 -12.69
N VAL A 103 13.60 7.95 -12.86
CA VAL A 103 14.27 9.14 -12.35
C VAL A 103 13.70 10.41 -12.99
N LEU A 104 13.59 10.42 -14.32
CA LEU A 104 13.06 11.59 -15.05
C LEU A 104 11.60 11.86 -14.71
N GLY A 105 10.76 10.83 -14.61
CA GLY A 105 9.36 11.00 -14.23
C GLY A 105 9.21 11.46 -12.78
N PHE A 106 10.08 11.00 -11.86
CA PHE A 106 10.09 11.47 -10.48
C PHE A 106 10.44 12.96 -10.41
N PHE A 107 11.48 13.40 -11.11
CA PHE A 107 11.85 14.81 -11.16
C PHE A 107 10.81 15.66 -11.89
N THR A 108 10.16 15.12 -12.92
CA THR A 108 9.04 15.80 -13.58
C THR A 108 7.89 16.04 -12.59
N LEU A 109 7.53 15.03 -11.79
CA LEU A 109 6.55 15.17 -10.72
C LEU A 109 7.00 16.22 -9.70
N LEU A 110 8.27 16.19 -9.31
CA LEU A 110 8.88 17.14 -8.38
C LEU A 110 8.82 18.59 -8.86
N ILE A 111 9.09 18.83 -10.14
CA ILE A 111 9.09 20.17 -10.74
C ILE A 111 7.67 20.68 -10.93
N VAL A 112 6.74 19.81 -11.38
CA VAL A 112 5.38 20.23 -11.74
C VAL A 112 4.47 20.35 -10.52
N MET A 113 4.52 19.39 -9.59
CA MET A 113 3.64 19.36 -8.43
C MET A 113 4.32 19.78 -7.13
N GLY A 114 5.64 19.61 -6.99
CA GLY A 114 6.31 19.81 -5.70
C GLY A 114 5.92 18.74 -4.67
N TRP A 115 6.64 18.68 -3.56
CA TRP A 115 6.43 17.68 -2.51
C TRP A 115 5.42 18.16 -1.47
N HIS A 116 4.31 17.43 -1.29
CA HIS A 116 3.23 17.74 -0.37
C HIS A 116 3.02 16.58 0.63
N PRO A 117 3.76 16.56 1.75
CA PRO A 117 3.68 15.48 2.72
C PRO A 117 2.28 15.42 3.34
N ASN A 118 1.65 14.26 3.28
CA ASN A 118 0.31 14.08 3.85
C ASN A 118 0.40 13.80 5.35
N ALA A 119 -0.55 14.35 6.10
CA ALA A 119 -0.65 14.08 7.52
C ALA A 119 -0.74 12.55 7.79
N PRO A 120 -0.12 12.04 8.86
CA PRO A 120 -0.22 10.63 9.22
C PRO A 120 -1.66 10.18 9.28
N HIS A 121 -2.01 9.13 8.53
CA HIS A 121 -3.37 8.58 8.51
C HIS A 121 -3.63 7.73 9.76
N LYS A 122 -3.59 8.38 10.92
CA LYS A 122 -4.19 8.00 12.20
C LYS A 122 -4.41 9.26 13.06
N ALA A 123 -5.14 10.23 12.52
CA ALA A 123 -6.01 11.01 13.41
C ALA A 123 -7.18 10.07 13.72
N GLY A 124 -7.35 9.70 14.99
CA GLY A 124 -8.38 8.77 15.40
C GLY A 124 -9.72 9.16 14.79
N VAL A 125 -10.24 8.30 13.90
CA VAL A 125 -11.68 8.22 13.73
C VAL A 125 -12.15 7.73 15.09
N VAL A 126 -12.49 8.66 15.97
CA VAL A 126 -13.41 8.36 17.06
C VAL A 126 -14.63 7.85 16.29
N PRO A 127 -14.99 6.57 16.39
CA PRO A 127 -16.25 6.15 15.83
C PRO A 127 -17.26 7.08 16.49
N ASN A 128 -18.08 7.80 15.72
CA ASN A 128 -19.34 8.32 16.21
C ASN A 128 -20.23 7.09 16.50
N SER A 129 -19.81 6.26 17.44
CA SER A 129 -20.68 5.37 18.17
C SER A 129 -21.63 6.30 18.89
N PRO A 130 -22.94 6.19 18.67
CA PRO A 130 -23.89 6.89 19.50
C PRO A 130 -23.53 6.63 20.97
N PRO A 131 -23.63 7.61 21.88
CA PRO A 131 -23.42 7.36 23.30
C PRO A 131 -24.23 6.11 23.68
N ALA A 132 -23.66 5.21 24.49
CA ALA A 132 -24.27 3.91 24.81
C ALA A 132 -25.75 4.01 25.28
N GLU A 133 -26.14 5.18 25.75
CA GLU A 133 -27.51 5.60 26.06
C GLU A 133 -28.47 5.58 24.85
N THR A 134 -28.03 6.02 23.66
CA THR A 134 -28.81 5.97 22.41
C THR A 134 -29.00 4.54 21.91
N ALA A 135 -27.97 3.68 22.06
CA ALA A 135 -28.07 2.26 21.73
C ALA A 135 -29.05 1.52 22.66
N ARG A 136 -29.01 1.82 23.97
CA ARG A 136 -29.97 1.29 24.95
C ARG A 136 -31.41 1.75 24.66
N ALA A 137 -31.62 3.03 24.37
CA ALA A 137 -32.95 3.55 24.02
C ALA A 137 -33.52 2.92 22.75
N THR A 138 -32.67 2.65 21.75
CA THR A 138 -33.06 1.99 20.49
C THR A 138 -33.43 0.52 20.72
N LEU A 139 -32.68 -0.19 21.56
CA LEU A 139 -32.99 -1.55 21.98
C LEU A 139 -34.30 -1.62 22.78
N ASP A 140 -34.52 -0.72 23.74
CA ASP A 140 -35.75 -0.68 24.52
C ASP A 140 -36.97 -0.33 23.66
N PHE A 141 -36.81 0.53 22.66
CA PHE A 141 -37.88 0.83 21.70
C PHE A 141 -38.18 -0.39 20.81
N ALA A 142 -37.15 -1.07 20.30
CA ALA A 142 -37.31 -2.28 19.50
C ALA A 142 -37.97 -3.41 20.32
N MET A 143 -37.53 -3.61 21.56
CA MET A 143 -38.04 -4.65 22.45
C MET A 143 -39.50 -4.39 22.85
N ARG A 144 -39.88 -3.13 23.12
CA ARG A 144 -41.29 -2.74 23.33
C ARG A 144 -42.16 -2.96 22.10
N LYS A 145 -41.64 -2.75 20.89
CA LYS A 145 -42.36 -3.01 19.63
C LYS A 145 -42.56 -4.52 19.38
N VAL A 146 -41.58 -5.34 19.74
CA VAL A 146 -41.68 -6.81 19.66
C VAL A 146 -42.66 -7.36 20.68
N LEU A 147 -42.59 -6.92 21.94
CA LEU A 147 -43.53 -7.34 22.99
C LEU A 147 -44.97 -6.95 22.65
N LYS A 148 -45.20 -5.74 22.11
CA LYS A 148 -46.53 -5.35 21.60
C LYS A 148 -47.03 -6.23 20.44
N ARG A 149 -46.13 -6.77 19.60
CA ARG A 149 -46.53 -7.71 18.53
C ARG A 149 -46.86 -9.10 19.08
N LEU A 150 -46.30 -9.50 20.21
CA LEU A 150 -46.58 -10.78 20.86
C LEU A 150 -47.90 -10.75 21.65
N ASP A 151 -48.27 -9.61 22.25
CA ASP A 151 -49.56 -9.43 22.94
C ASP A 151 -50.78 -9.46 22.00
N PHE A 152 -50.61 -9.12 20.73
CA PHE A 152 -51.70 -9.18 19.73
C PHE A 152 -51.91 -10.59 19.13
N GLY A 153 -51.16 -11.60 19.60
CA GLY A 153 -51.22 -12.97 19.11
C GLY A 153 -52.00 -13.96 20.00
N SER A 154 -52.68 -13.49 21.06
CA SER A 154 -53.42 -14.35 21.99
C SER A 154 -54.91 -13.98 22.13
N VAL A 155 -55.61 -13.88 20.99
CA VAL A 155 -57.08 -14.02 20.92
C VAL A 155 -57.44 -14.91 19.75
#